data_AF-A0A955NKC9-F1
#
_entry.id   AF-A0A955NKC9-F1
#
_cell.length_a   1.000
_cell.length_b   1.000
_cell.length_c   1.000
_cell.angle_alpha   90.00
_cell.angle_beta   90.00
_cell.angle_gamma   90.00
#
_symmetry.space_group_name_H-M   'P 1'
#
loop_
_entity.id
_entity.type
_entity.pdbx_description
1 polymer ?
#
loop_
_entity_poly.entity_id
_entity_poly.type
_entity_poly.pdbx_seq_one_letter_code
_entity_poly.pdbx_strand_id
1 'polypeptide(L)'
;MLKETKIENLIHHCGCSRRRFMAATGSLLAVRATTAFAAEVGISIEPFREKPIAQAGPASKYRSRIQVAFVRRKGDYGMRWPGAIYDGEAAFEKYRGLIQETAKQLGMDVEIRPEPIYSPEEADEWFA
;
A
#
# COMPACT_ATOMS: atom_id res chain seq x y z
N MET A 1 25.88 -30.30 -3.77
CA MET A 1 26.58 -28.99 -3.83
C MET A 1 25.66 -27.93 -3.25
N LEU A 2 25.70 -27.76 -1.93
CA LEU A 2 24.97 -26.71 -1.22
C LEU A 2 25.89 -25.50 -1.14
N LYS A 3 25.56 -24.42 -1.86
CA LYS A 3 26.29 -23.16 -1.72
C LYS A 3 25.67 -22.40 -0.55
N GLU A 4 26.43 -22.31 0.53
CA GLU A 4 26.14 -21.45 1.68
C GLU A 4 26.08 -19.99 1.21
N THR A 5 24.88 -19.41 1.18
CA THR A 5 24.71 -17.96 0.99
C THR A 5 24.84 -17.27 2.34
N LYS A 6 26.02 -16.70 2.55
CA LYS A 6 26.35 -15.74 3.60
C LYS A 6 25.36 -14.57 3.56
N ILE A 7 24.46 -14.49 4.53
CA ILE A 7 23.59 -13.33 4.74
C ILE A 7 24.45 -12.27 5.43
N GLU A 8 25.05 -11.37 4.64
CA GLU A 8 25.67 -10.17 5.19
C GLU A 8 24.57 -9.18 5.59
N ASN A 9 24.44 -9.01 6.91
CA ASN A 9 23.60 -8.00 7.56
C ASN A 9 23.93 -6.59 7.03
N LEU A 10 23.16 -6.11 6.07
CA LEU A 10 23.13 -4.70 5.69
C LEU A 10 22.23 -3.93 6.65
N ILE A 11 22.81 -3.55 7.78
CA ILE A 11 22.22 -2.58 8.71
C ILE A 11 22.21 -1.23 7.98
N HIS A 12 21.09 -0.87 7.39
CA HIS A 12 20.89 0.46 6.82
C HIS A 12 20.79 1.46 7.98
N HIS A 13 21.88 2.18 8.25
CA HIS A 13 21.87 3.32 9.17
C HIS A 13 21.00 4.43 8.57
N CYS A 14 19.71 4.41 8.91
CA CYS A 14 18.85 5.56 8.76
C CYS A 14 19.47 6.70 9.57
N GLY A 15 19.87 7.79 8.91
CA GLY A 15 20.53 8.96 9.50
C GLY A 15 19.66 9.76 10.50
N CYS A 16 18.62 9.15 11.06
CA CYS A 16 17.86 9.68 12.19
C CYS A 16 18.66 9.51 13.49
N SER A 17 19.74 10.27 13.61
CA SER A 17 20.44 10.42 14.88
C SER A 17 19.57 11.20 15.87
N ARG A 18 19.49 10.74 17.11
CA ARG A 18 18.86 11.45 18.25
C ARG A 18 19.30 12.92 18.34
N ARG A 19 20.53 13.23 17.93
CA ARG A 19 21.05 14.61 17.91
C ARG A 19 20.34 15.50 16.89
N ARG A 20 19.92 14.94 15.75
CA ARG A 20 19.18 15.64 14.69
C ARG A 20 17.73 15.92 15.11
N PHE A 21 17.10 14.98 15.81
CA PHE A 21 15.79 15.19 16.44
C PHE A 21 15.85 16.27 17.54
N MET A 22 16.84 16.21 18.44
CA MET A 22 17.01 17.23 19.47
C MET A 22 17.33 18.62 18.88
N ALA A 23 18.10 18.67 17.79
CA ALA A 23 18.35 19.94 17.08
C ALA A 23 17.08 20.52 16.44
N ALA A 24 16.24 19.68 15.83
CA ALA A 24 14.97 20.11 15.21
C ALA A 24 13.92 20.55 16.24
N THR A 25 13.84 19.88 17.39
CA THR A 25 12.87 20.22 18.44
C THR A 25 13.35 21.40 19.30
N GLY A 26 14.67 21.56 19.49
CA GLY A 26 15.25 22.67 20.27
C GLY A 26 15.06 24.06 19.65
N SER A 27 14.95 24.16 18.32
CA SER A 27 14.73 25.43 17.62
C SER A 27 13.33 26.02 17.79
N LEU A 28 12.32 25.23 18.18
CA LEU A 28 10.94 25.71 18.28
C LEU A 28 10.70 26.69 19.45
N LEU A 29 11.52 26.66 20.50
CA LEU A 29 11.41 27.58 21.64
C LEU A 29 12.24 28.87 21.46
N ALA A 30 13.27 28.88 20.61
CA ALA A 30 14.09 30.07 20.34
C ALA A 30 13.59 30.94 19.15
N VAL A 31 12.66 30.43 18.34
CA VAL A 31 12.17 31.11 17.12
C VAL A 31 11.13 32.19 17.39
N ARG A 32 10.45 32.20 18.55
CA ARG A 32 9.40 33.20 18.81
C ARG A 32 9.92 34.61 19.12
N ALA A 33 11.24 34.79 19.28
CA ALA A 33 11.87 36.09 19.52
C ALA A 33 12.71 36.60 18.32
N THR A 34 12.83 35.84 17.23
CA THR A 34 13.83 36.11 16.16
C THR A 34 13.25 36.17 14.74
N THR A 35 11.92 36.23 14.57
CA THR A 35 11.33 36.46 13.24
C THR A 35 11.69 37.82 12.63
N ALA A 36 12.24 38.76 13.41
CA ALA A 36 12.79 40.01 12.89
C ALA A 36 14.24 39.89 12.39
N PHE A 37 15.05 38.95 12.93
CA PHE A 37 16.47 38.84 12.57
C PHE A 37 16.72 37.90 11.38
N ALA A 38 15.85 36.92 11.15
CA ALA A 38 16.01 35.97 10.03
C ALA A 38 15.83 36.63 8.65
N ALA A 39 15.07 37.73 8.57
CA ALA A 39 14.90 38.51 7.34
C ALA A 39 16.17 39.32 6.97
N GLU A 40 16.99 39.70 7.95
CA GLU A 40 18.23 40.46 7.73
C GLU A 40 19.43 39.57 7.38
N VAL A 41 19.40 38.29 7.75
CA VAL A 41 20.50 37.33 7.52
C VAL A 41 20.31 36.49 6.24
N GLY A 42 19.25 36.72 5.46
CA GLY A 42 19.08 36.07 4.15
C GLY A 42 18.96 34.54 4.22
N ILE A 43 18.43 34.00 5.33
CA ILE A 43 18.27 32.56 5.50
C ILE A 43 16.97 32.14 4.78
N SER A 44 17.08 31.67 3.53
CA SER A 44 15.97 30.98 2.84
C SER A 44 15.56 29.74 3.62
N ILE A 45 14.35 29.76 4.17
CA ILE A 45 13.68 28.56 4.66
C ILE A 45 13.02 27.91 3.45
N GLU A 46 13.77 27.09 2.72
CA GLU A 46 13.21 26.27 1.64
C GLU A 46 12.18 25.29 2.23
N PRO A 47 10.96 25.19 1.67
CA PRO A 47 9.99 24.22 2.13
C PRO A 47 10.58 22.82 1.96
N PHE A 48 10.57 22.04 3.03
CA PHE A 48 11.06 20.67 3.04
C PHE A 48 10.23 19.82 2.07
N ARG A 49 10.76 19.63 0.85
CA ARG A 49 10.16 18.79 -0.17
C ARG A 49 10.72 17.38 0.03
N GLU A 50 9.96 16.54 0.72
CA GLU A 50 10.32 15.13 0.89
C GLU A 50 10.53 14.49 -0.48
N LYS A 51 11.75 14.02 -0.73
CA LYS A 51 12.03 13.25 -1.95
C LYS A 51 11.29 11.92 -1.83
N PRO A 52 10.54 11.49 -2.86
CA PRO A 52 9.90 10.18 -2.87
C PRO A 52 10.92 9.08 -2.57
N ILE A 53 10.54 8.13 -1.73
CA ILE A 53 11.39 6.98 -1.42
C ILE A 53 11.59 6.19 -2.71
N ALA A 54 12.83 6.09 -3.18
CA ALA A 54 13.18 5.23 -4.29
C ALA A 54 13.21 3.77 -3.80
N GLN A 55 12.59 2.86 -4.56
CA GLN A 55 12.72 1.43 -4.28
C GLN A 55 14.19 1.01 -4.44
N ALA A 56 14.76 0.41 -3.40
CA ALA A 56 16.17 0.03 -3.35
C ALA A 56 16.32 -1.49 -3.18
N GLY A 57 17.31 -2.06 -3.87
CA GLY A 57 17.68 -3.47 -3.75
C GLY A 57 17.10 -4.37 -4.85
N PRO A 58 17.55 -5.64 -4.91
CA PRO A 58 17.13 -6.60 -5.93
C PRO A 58 15.62 -6.90 -5.88
N ALA A 59 14.98 -6.70 -4.73
CA ALA A 59 13.57 -7.01 -4.53
C ALA A 59 12.62 -6.02 -5.22
N SER A 60 13.09 -4.84 -5.65
CA SER A 60 12.28 -3.85 -6.38
C SER A 60 11.79 -4.34 -7.75
N LYS A 61 12.40 -5.41 -8.27
CA LYS A 61 12.07 -5.97 -9.58
C LYS A 61 10.97 -7.03 -9.54
N TYR A 62 10.60 -7.52 -8.35
CA TYR A 62 9.56 -8.54 -8.25
C TYR A 62 8.19 -7.93 -8.48
N ARG A 63 7.38 -8.61 -9.30
CA ARG A 63 5.94 -8.35 -9.40
C ARG A 63 5.20 -9.35 -8.54
N SER A 64 4.30 -8.85 -7.69
CA SER A 64 3.39 -9.69 -6.94
C SER A 64 2.34 -10.27 -7.89
N ARG A 65 2.21 -11.59 -7.85
CA ARG A 65 1.13 -12.32 -8.55
C ARG A 65 0.02 -12.60 -7.54
N ILE A 66 -1.20 -12.18 -7.84
CA ILE A 66 -2.35 -12.35 -6.96
C ILE A 66 -3.44 -13.10 -7.74
N GLN A 67 -3.97 -14.15 -7.12
CA GLN A 67 -5.16 -14.84 -7.60
C GLN A 67 -6.36 -14.41 -6.76
N VAL A 68 -7.47 -14.07 -7.42
CA VAL A 68 -8.67 -13.54 -6.79
C VAL A 68 -9.88 -14.37 -7.21
N ALA A 69 -10.66 -14.79 -6.21
CA ALA A 69 -11.97 -15.40 -6.42
C ALA A 69 -13.01 -14.71 -5.54
N PHE A 70 -14.22 -14.57 -6.06
CA PHE A 70 -15.36 -14.04 -5.31
C PHE A 70 -16.14 -15.19 -4.72
N VAL A 71 -16.50 -15.10 -3.44
CA VAL A 71 -17.31 -16.13 -2.77
C VAL A 71 -18.69 -15.57 -2.51
N ARG A 72 -19.73 -16.27 -2.95
CA ARG A 72 -21.13 -15.84 -2.77
C ARG A 72 -22.04 -17.06 -2.62
N ARG A 73 -23.05 -16.98 -1.77
CA ARG A 73 -24.09 -18.03 -1.70
C ARG A 73 -25.01 -17.97 -2.90
N LYS A 74 -25.36 -19.11 -3.48
CA LYS A 74 -26.28 -19.20 -4.61
C LYS A 74 -27.70 -18.80 -4.17
N GLY A 75 -28.27 -17.79 -4.84
CA GLY A 75 -29.64 -17.31 -4.60
C GLY A 75 -29.78 -15.80 -4.56
N ASP A 76 -31.03 -15.35 -4.48
CA ASP A 76 -31.39 -13.95 -4.38
C ASP A 76 -31.00 -13.42 -3.02
N TYR A 77 -29.98 -12.55 -3.01
CA TYR A 77 -29.58 -11.85 -1.80
C TYR A 77 -30.47 -10.63 -1.63
N GLY A 78 -31.56 -10.80 -0.90
CA GLY A 78 -32.38 -9.70 -0.41
C GLY A 78 -32.48 -9.79 1.10
N MET A 79 -32.28 -8.66 1.80
CA MET A 79 -32.93 -8.55 3.11
C MET A 79 -34.43 -8.77 2.85
N ARG A 80 -35.15 -9.48 3.74
CA ARG A 80 -36.60 -9.77 3.60
C ARG A 80 -37.48 -8.51 3.66
N TRP A 81 -36.99 -7.39 3.15
CA TRP A 81 -37.61 -6.10 3.13
C TRP A 81 -38.08 -5.80 1.70
N PRO A 82 -39.30 -5.28 1.51
CA PRO A 82 -39.83 -4.98 0.19
C PRO A 82 -38.89 -4.02 -0.57
N GLY A 83 -38.44 -4.43 -1.76
CA GLY A 83 -37.68 -3.57 -2.67
C GLY A 83 -36.14 -3.61 -2.59
N ALA A 84 -35.55 -4.44 -1.71
CA ALA A 84 -34.09 -4.54 -1.56
C ALA A 84 -33.53 -5.88 -2.10
N ILE A 85 -33.76 -6.17 -3.39
CA ILE A 85 -33.01 -7.22 -4.08
C ILE A 85 -31.64 -6.63 -4.45
N TYR A 86 -30.57 -7.18 -3.90
CA TYR A 86 -29.22 -6.75 -4.22
C TYR A 86 -28.79 -7.34 -5.57
N ASP A 87 -28.46 -6.46 -6.52
CA ASP A 87 -27.89 -6.88 -7.80
C ASP A 87 -26.42 -7.28 -7.61
N GLY A 88 -26.22 -8.57 -7.37
CA GLY A 88 -24.88 -9.12 -7.21
C GLY A 88 -24.07 -9.20 -8.51
N GLU A 89 -24.70 -9.12 -9.68
CA GLU A 89 -23.98 -9.09 -10.97
C GLU A 89 -23.39 -7.71 -11.20
N ALA A 90 -24.17 -6.65 -10.99
CA ALA A 90 -23.68 -5.28 -11.06
C ALA A 90 -22.55 -5.02 -10.05
N ALA A 91 -22.66 -5.56 -8.84
CA ALA A 91 -21.60 -5.47 -7.84
C ALA A 91 -20.34 -6.21 -8.27
N PHE A 92 -20.48 -7.41 -8.81
CA PHE A 92 -19.37 -8.25 -9.28
C PHE A 92 -18.56 -7.56 -10.38
N GLU A 93 -19.23 -7.01 -11.40
CA GLU A 93 -18.54 -6.27 -12.47
C GLU A 93 -17.83 -5.02 -11.96
N LYS A 94 -18.47 -4.27 -11.05
CA LYS A 94 -17.86 -3.09 -10.44
C LYS A 94 -16.58 -3.44 -9.70
N TYR A 95 -16.60 -4.45 -8.83
CA TYR A 95 -15.42 -4.83 -8.04
C TYR A 95 -14.32 -5.43 -8.92
N ARG A 96 -14.68 -6.22 -9.94
CA ARG A 96 -13.70 -6.71 -10.92
C ARG A 96 -12.97 -5.55 -11.59
N GLY A 97 -13.71 -4.54 -12.06
CA GLY A 97 -13.12 -3.35 -12.68
C GLY A 97 -12.15 -2.63 -11.75
N LEU A 98 -12.57 -2.36 -10.51
CA LEU A 98 -11.73 -1.68 -9.52
C LEU A 98 -10.45 -2.46 -9.18
N ILE A 99 -10.54 -3.79 -9.06
CA ILE A 99 -9.38 -4.63 -8.77
C ILE A 99 -8.39 -4.60 -9.93
N GLN A 100 -8.87 -4.72 -11.18
CA GLN A 100 -7.99 -4.66 -12.35
C GLN A 100 -7.34 -3.30 -12.54
N GLU A 101 -8.08 -2.21 -12.29
CA GLU A 101 -7.55 -0.86 -12.36
C GLU A 101 -6.46 -0.65 -11.29
N THR A 102 -6.75 -1.03 -10.05
CA THR A 102 -5.80 -0.93 -8.94
C THR A 102 -4.55 -1.77 -9.19
N ALA A 103 -4.71 -2.99 -9.73
CA ALA A 103 -3.60 -3.86 -10.10
C ALA A 103 -2.66 -3.20 -11.12
N LYS A 104 -3.23 -2.56 -12.15
CA LYS A 104 -2.45 -1.82 -13.15
C LYS A 104 -1.72 -0.63 -12.54
N GLN A 105 -2.38 0.12 -11.66
CA GLN A 105 -1.75 1.27 -10.97
C GLN A 105 -0.57 0.83 -10.10
N LEU A 106 -0.66 -0.33 -9.45
CA LEU A 106 0.37 -0.87 -8.57
C LEU A 106 1.42 -1.74 -9.30
N GLY A 107 1.24 -2.02 -10.60
CA GLY A 107 2.14 -2.89 -11.36
C GLY A 107 2.10 -4.35 -10.93
N MET A 108 0.94 -4.82 -10.45
CA MET A 108 0.71 -6.19 -9.99
C MET A 108 0.10 -7.04 -11.10
N ASP A 109 0.44 -8.33 -11.11
CA ASP A 109 -0.18 -9.29 -12.01
C ASP A 109 -1.36 -9.94 -11.27
N VAL A 110 -2.58 -9.74 -11.77
CA VAL A 110 -3.80 -10.22 -11.11
C VAL A 110 -4.61 -11.11 -12.03
N GLU A 111 -4.93 -12.30 -11.55
CA GLU A 111 -5.80 -13.26 -12.21
C GLU A 111 -7.10 -13.39 -11.42
N ILE A 112 -8.22 -13.08 -12.07
CA ILE A 112 -9.54 -13.07 -11.44
C ILE A 112 -10.37 -14.20 -12.06
N ARG A 113 -10.89 -15.09 -11.21
CA ARG A 113 -11.81 -16.15 -11.66
C ARG A 113 -13.08 -15.54 -12.27
N PRO A 114 -13.56 -16.01 -13.44
CA PRO A 114 -14.71 -15.42 -14.12
C PRO A 114 -16.04 -15.66 -13.38
N GLU A 115 -16.16 -16.78 -12.67
CA GLU A 115 -17.37 -17.15 -11.92
C GLU A 115 -17.11 -17.13 -10.41
N PRO A 116 -18.07 -16.62 -9.60
CA PRO A 116 -18.00 -16.75 -8.15
C PRO A 116 -18.02 -18.22 -7.70
N ILE A 117 -17.35 -18.48 -6.57
CA ILE A 117 -17.43 -19.73 -5.84
C ILE A 117 -18.71 -19.74 -5.01
N TYR A 118 -19.49 -20.83 -5.13
CA TYR A 118 -20.78 -20.95 -4.46
C TYR A 118 -20.79 -21.94 -3.30
N SER A 119 -19.81 -22.84 -3.24
CA SER A 119 -19.70 -23.86 -2.19
C SER A 119 -18.33 -23.79 -1.50
N PRO A 120 -18.23 -24.29 -0.24
CA PRO A 120 -16.95 -24.39 0.44
C PRO A 120 -16.01 -25.40 -0.23
N GLU A 121 -16.53 -26.47 -0.83
CA GLU A 121 -15.73 -27.48 -1.53
C GLU A 121 -15.03 -26.89 -2.76
N GLU A 122 -15.74 -26.07 -3.55
CA GLU A 122 -15.18 -25.33 -4.68
C GLU A 122 -14.13 -24.28 -4.25
N ALA A 123 -14.20 -23.81 -3.00
CA ALA A 123 -13.21 -22.89 -2.45
C ALA A 123 -11.92 -23.63 -2.09
N ASP A 124 -12.04 -24.81 -1.46
CA ASP A 124 -10.89 -25.63 -1.10
C ASP A 124 -10.13 -26.12 -2.35
N GLU A 125 -10.84 -26.49 -3.41
CA GLU A 125 -10.24 -26.82 -4.72
C GLU A 125 -9.48 -25.64 -5.35
N TRP A 126 -9.90 -24.41 -5.09
CA TRP A 126 -9.24 -23.22 -5.62
C TRP A 126 -7.95 -22.86 -4.86
N PHE A 127 -7.85 -23.23 -3.59
CA PHE A 127 -6.66 -22.96 -2.78
C PHE A 127 -5.56 -24.03 -2.90
N ALA A 128 -5.91 -25.23 -3.37
CA ALA A 128 -5.02 -26.39 -3.48
C ALA A 128 -4.06 -26.31 -4.69
#